data_AF-A0A8C5VAM6-F1
#
_entry.id   AF-A0A8C5VAM6-F1
#
_cell.length_a   1.000
_cell.length_b   1.000
_cell.length_c   1.000
_cell.angle_alpha   90.00
_cell.angle_beta   90.00
_cell.angle_gamma   90.00
#
_symmetry.space_group_name_H-M   'P 1'
#
loop_
_entity.id
_entity.type
_entity.pdbx_description
1 polymer ?
#
loop_
_entity_poly.entity_id
_entity_poly.type
_entity_poly.pdbx_seq_one_letter_code
_entity_poly.pdbx_strand_id
1 'polypeptide(L)'
;MELKAEEEEVGGVQPVSIQAFASSSTLHGLAHIFSYERLSLKRALWALCFLGSLAVLLCVCTERVQYYFRYHHVTKLDEVAASQLTFPAVTLCNLNEFRFSQVSKNDLYHAGELLALLNNRYEIPDTQMADEKQLEILQDKANFRSFKPKPFNMREFYDRAGHDIRDMLLSCHFRGEVCSAEDFKVVFTRYGKCYTFNSGRDGRPRLKTMKGGTGNGLEIMLDIQQDEYLPVWGETDETSFEAGIKVQIHSQDEPPFIDQLGFGVAPGFQTFVACQEQRLIYLPPPWGTCKTVTTDSDLDFFDSYSITACRIDCETRYLVENCNCRMVHMPGDAPYCTPEQYKECADPALDFLVEKDQEYCVCEMPCNLTRYAKELSMVKIPSKASAKYLAKKFNKSEQYIGENILVLDIFFEVLNYETIEQKKAYEIAGLLGDIGGQMGLFIGASILTVLELFDYAYEVLKHKLCRRGKCQKEAKRSSADKGVALSLDDVKRHNPCESLRGHPAGMTYAANILPHHPARGTFEDFTC
;
A
#
# COMPACT_ATOMS: atom_id res chain seq x y z
N MET A 1 19.74 82.01 33.86
CA MET A 1 20.87 81.52 33.03
C MET A 1 20.51 80.10 32.69
N GLU A 2 19.75 79.97 31.60
CA GLU A 2 19.09 78.74 31.17
C GLU A 2 20.12 77.77 30.61
N LEU A 3 20.02 76.52 31.06
CA LEU A 3 20.71 75.39 30.45
C LEU A 3 20.20 75.23 29.02
N LYS A 4 21.08 75.48 28.04
CA LYS A 4 20.91 74.97 26.68
C LYS A 4 21.08 73.45 26.74
N ALA A 5 20.01 72.72 26.42
CA ALA A 5 20.10 71.34 26.00
C ALA A 5 20.90 71.28 24.71
N GLU A 6 22.04 70.59 24.72
CA GLU A 6 22.73 70.16 23.52
C GLU A 6 21.90 69.03 22.89
N GLU A 7 21.38 69.28 21.69
CA GLU A 7 20.87 68.24 20.80
C GLU A 7 22.07 67.37 20.39
N GLU A 8 22.22 66.18 20.99
CA GLU A 8 23.06 65.15 20.39
C GLU A 8 22.42 64.73 19.06
N GLU A 9 23.05 65.15 17.97
CA GLU A 9 22.80 64.67 16.62
C GLU A 9 22.78 63.13 16.63
N VAL A 10 21.63 62.55 16.29
CA VAL A 10 21.56 61.16 15.83
C VAL A 10 22.38 61.10 14.54
N GLY A 11 23.67 60.79 14.71
CA GLY A 11 24.60 60.52 13.63
C GLY A 11 23.98 59.52 12.69
N GLY A 12 23.67 59.97 11.47
CA GLY A 12 23.21 59.09 10.43
C GLY A 12 24.31 58.08 10.15
N VAL A 13 24.18 56.87 10.67
CA VAL A 13 25.05 55.73 10.33
C VAL A 13 24.96 55.58 8.81
N GLN A 14 25.98 56.08 8.12
CA GLN A 14 26.15 55.81 6.70
C GLN A 14 26.34 54.30 6.56
N PRO A 15 25.67 53.64 5.60
CA PRO A 15 25.87 52.21 5.40
C PRO A 15 27.36 51.99 5.10
N VAL A 16 27.91 50.93 5.72
CA VAL A 16 29.29 50.48 5.47
C VAL A 16 29.49 50.40 3.96
N SER A 17 30.60 50.94 3.45
CA SER A 17 30.86 50.94 2.00
C SER A 17 30.92 49.50 1.49
N ILE A 18 30.49 49.26 0.24
CA ILE A 18 30.55 47.92 -0.38
C ILE A 18 31.96 47.31 -0.34
N GLN A 19 32.99 48.15 -0.35
CA GLN A 19 34.40 47.76 -0.24
C GLN A 19 34.75 47.29 1.18
N ALA A 20 34.25 47.97 2.21
CA ALA A 20 34.43 47.56 3.59
C ALA A 20 33.67 46.26 3.90
N PHE A 21 32.43 46.13 3.42
CA PHE A 21 31.66 44.89 3.53
C PHE A 21 32.33 43.72 2.78
N ALA A 22 32.79 43.95 1.54
CA ALA A 22 33.46 42.92 0.77
C ALA A 22 34.80 42.46 1.35
N SER A 23 35.45 43.32 2.14
CA SER A 23 36.68 42.96 2.86
C SER A 23 36.43 42.18 4.15
N SER A 24 35.25 42.31 4.76
CA SER A 24 34.86 41.56 5.97
C SER A 24 34.02 40.32 5.67
N SER A 25 33.52 40.18 4.44
CA SER A 25 32.62 39.10 4.06
C SER A 25 33.32 37.75 3.96
N THR A 26 32.57 36.70 4.26
CA THR A 26 33.01 35.30 4.16
C THR A 26 33.07 34.75 2.73
N LEU A 27 32.65 35.53 1.72
CA LEU A 27 32.72 35.15 0.30
C LEU A 27 34.14 35.25 -0.26
N HIS A 28 34.72 34.11 -0.67
CA HIS A 28 36.12 34.05 -1.12
C HIS A 28 36.46 34.99 -2.30
N GLY A 29 35.50 35.26 -3.19
CA GLY A 29 35.73 36.10 -4.38
C GLY A 29 35.51 37.60 -4.17
N LEU A 30 34.75 38.02 -3.15
CA LEU A 30 34.26 39.40 -3.04
C LEU A 30 35.38 40.39 -2.69
N ALA A 31 36.30 40.00 -1.80
CA ALA A 31 37.42 40.81 -1.37
C ALA A 31 38.38 41.19 -2.51
N HIS A 32 38.58 40.29 -3.48
CA HIS A 32 39.45 40.52 -4.64
C HIS A 32 38.79 41.38 -5.73
N ILE A 33 37.46 41.33 -5.84
CA ILE A 33 36.68 42.13 -6.80
C ILE A 33 36.57 43.59 -6.32
N PHE A 34 36.31 43.81 -5.03
CA PHE A 34 36.07 45.13 -4.44
C PHE A 34 37.25 45.69 -3.63
N SER A 35 38.49 45.43 -4.06
CA SER A 35 39.68 45.98 -3.40
C SER A 35 39.73 47.53 -3.49
N TYR A 36 40.66 48.17 -2.78
CA TYR A 36 40.83 49.64 -2.80
C TYR A 36 41.65 50.16 -4.00
N GLU A 37 42.18 49.28 -4.85
CA GLU A 37 43.00 49.63 -6.03
C GLU A 37 42.21 50.26 -7.20
N ARG A 38 42.91 50.79 -8.22
CA ARG A 38 42.30 51.25 -9.49
C ARG A 38 41.83 50.08 -10.35
N LEU A 39 40.87 50.34 -11.24
CA LEU A 39 40.29 49.34 -12.14
C LEU A 39 41.40 48.65 -12.97
N SER A 40 41.58 47.35 -12.78
CA SER A 40 42.69 46.58 -13.34
C SER A 40 42.18 45.31 -14.04
N LEU A 41 42.96 44.79 -15.00
CA LEU A 41 42.67 43.51 -15.68
C LEU A 41 42.46 42.35 -14.68
N LYS A 42 43.14 42.41 -13.53
CA LYS A 42 42.99 41.43 -12.45
C LYS A 42 41.57 41.41 -11.86
N ARG A 43 40.92 42.57 -11.69
CA ARG A 43 39.53 42.63 -11.22
C ARG A 43 38.55 42.06 -12.23
N ALA A 44 38.75 42.34 -13.51
CA ALA A 44 37.91 41.79 -14.57
C ALA A 44 38.02 40.26 -14.60
N LEU A 45 39.22 39.71 -14.42
CA LEU A 45 39.44 38.26 -14.36
C LEU A 45 38.78 37.63 -13.12
N TRP A 46 38.98 38.21 -11.94
CA TRP A 46 38.33 37.71 -10.70
C TRP A 46 36.81 37.80 -10.76
N ALA A 47 36.25 38.88 -11.34
CA ALA A 47 34.81 39.01 -11.55
C ALA A 47 34.28 37.95 -12.53
N LEU A 48 34.99 37.69 -13.63
CA LEU A 48 34.61 36.65 -14.60
C LEU A 48 34.66 35.25 -13.98
N CYS A 49 35.72 34.93 -13.23
CA CYS A 49 35.85 33.65 -12.53
C CYS A 49 34.78 33.48 -11.45
N PHE A 50 34.48 34.53 -10.68
CA PHE A 50 33.43 34.49 -9.67
C PHE A 50 32.03 34.31 -10.28
N LEU A 51 31.71 35.06 -11.34
CA LEU A 51 30.44 34.90 -12.05
C LEU A 51 30.32 33.54 -12.72
N GLY A 52 31.41 33.02 -13.31
CA GLY A 52 31.46 31.67 -13.86
C GLY A 52 31.25 30.59 -12.79
N SER A 53 31.90 30.73 -11.63
CA SER A 53 31.75 29.83 -10.48
C SER A 53 30.32 29.86 -9.93
N LEU A 54 29.73 31.05 -9.79
CA LEU A 54 28.33 31.22 -9.38
C LEU A 54 27.36 30.61 -10.40
N ALA A 55 27.59 30.79 -11.71
CA ALA A 55 26.75 30.22 -12.75
C ALA A 55 26.78 28.68 -12.72
N VAL A 56 27.97 28.08 -12.58
CA VAL A 56 28.11 26.63 -12.43
C VAL A 56 27.41 26.13 -11.17
N LEU A 57 27.61 26.80 -10.03
CA LEU A 57 26.94 26.48 -8.78
C LEU A 57 25.41 26.48 -8.94
N LEU A 58 24.84 27.54 -9.53
CA LEU A 58 23.39 27.64 -9.75
C LEU A 58 22.87 26.53 -10.66
N CYS A 59 23.59 26.19 -11.73
CA CYS A 59 23.23 25.09 -12.62
C CYS A 59 23.21 23.74 -11.90
N VAL A 60 24.27 23.42 -11.14
CA VAL A 60 24.38 22.11 -10.46
C VAL A 60 23.41 22.02 -9.27
N CYS A 61 23.23 23.09 -8.49
CA CYS A 61 22.21 23.12 -7.44
C CYS A 61 20.80 22.96 -8.01
N THR A 62 20.50 23.61 -9.14
CA THR A 62 19.19 23.45 -9.81
C THR A 62 18.97 22.02 -10.26
N GLU A 63 19.99 21.37 -10.86
CA GLU A 63 19.92 19.97 -11.26
C GLU A 63 19.68 19.05 -10.06
N ARG A 64 20.39 19.23 -8.94
CA ARG A 64 20.20 18.42 -7.72
C ARG A 64 18.82 18.61 -7.11
N VAL A 65 18.29 19.82 -7.10
CA VAL A 65 16.93 20.12 -6.63
C VAL A 65 15.88 19.48 -7.54
N GLN A 66 16.05 19.58 -8.87
CA GLN A 66 15.16 18.91 -9.82
C GLN A 66 15.21 17.38 -9.68
N TYR A 67 16.40 16.81 -9.48
CA TYR A 67 16.59 15.39 -9.25
C TYR A 67 15.88 14.92 -7.96
N TYR A 68 15.96 15.71 -6.89
CA TYR A 68 15.23 15.44 -5.65
C TYR A 68 13.71 15.42 -5.85
N PHE A 69 13.16 16.41 -6.56
CA PHE A 69 11.71 16.48 -6.84
C PHE A 69 11.20 15.43 -7.84
N ARG A 70 12.08 14.64 -8.47
CA ARG A 70 11.69 13.44 -9.21
C ARG A 70 11.47 12.21 -8.32
N TYR A 71 11.81 12.29 -7.03
CA TYR A 71 11.58 11.23 -6.03
C TYR A 71 12.08 9.84 -6.46
N HIS A 72 13.30 9.78 -7.01
CA HIS A 72 13.91 8.52 -7.44
C HIS A 72 14.06 7.51 -6.28
N HIS A 73 13.81 6.24 -6.58
CA HIS A 73 14.04 5.11 -5.68
C HIS A 73 14.85 4.03 -6.40
N VAL A 74 15.51 3.18 -5.63
CA VAL A 74 16.30 2.03 -6.08
C VAL A 74 15.84 0.78 -5.34
N THR A 75 15.91 -0.37 -5.98
CA THR A 75 15.55 -1.64 -5.35
C THR A 75 16.78 -2.30 -4.75
N LYS A 76 16.68 -2.66 -3.46
CA LYS A 76 17.66 -3.47 -2.75
C LYS A 76 17.12 -4.90 -2.68
N LEU A 77 17.95 -5.85 -3.12
CA LEU A 77 17.65 -7.28 -3.08
C LEU A 77 18.66 -7.92 -2.13
N ASP A 78 18.16 -8.51 -1.06
CA ASP A 78 18.97 -9.28 -0.11
C ASP A 78 18.34 -10.66 0.08
N GLU A 79 19.18 -11.65 0.34
CA GLU A 79 18.77 -12.99 0.70
C GLU A 79 19.23 -13.27 2.12
N VAL A 80 18.27 -13.47 3.03
CA VAL A 80 18.54 -13.59 4.46
C VAL A 80 18.25 -15.01 4.93
N ALA A 81 19.26 -15.66 5.48
CA ALA A 81 19.08 -16.96 6.11
C ALA A 81 18.24 -16.83 7.39
N ALA A 82 17.26 -17.72 7.54
CA ALA A 82 16.39 -17.81 8.70
C ALA A 82 16.51 -19.19 9.35
N SER A 83 16.42 -19.26 10.67
CA SER A 83 16.38 -20.55 11.39
C SER A 83 14.99 -21.18 11.40
N GLN A 84 13.95 -20.35 11.27
CA GLN A 84 12.54 -20.76 11.21
C GLN A 84 11.81 -19.88 10.20
N LEU A 85 10.94 -20.46 9.39
CA LEU A 85 10.02 -19.74 8.51
C LEU A 85 8.58 -20.13 8.85
N THR A 86 7.67 -19.16 8.77
CA THR A 86 6.23 -19.44 8.90
C THR A 86 5.78 -20.15 7.63
N PHE A 87 5.17 -21.32 7.77
CA PHE A 87 4.62 -22.04 6.63
C PHE A 87 3.41 -21.27 6.08
N PRO A 88 3.22 -21.16 4.76
CA PRO A 88 2.08 -20.44 4.18
C PRO A 88 0.74 -21.12 4.47
N ALA A 89 -0.35 -20.42 4.16
CA ALA A 89 -1.65 -21.05 3.98
C ALA A 89 -1.69 -21.74 2.61
N VAL A 90 -2.24 -22.95 2.56
CA VAL A 90 -2.42 -23.71 1.32
C VAL A 90 -3.90 -23.93 1.12
N THR A 91 -4.49 -23.22 0.17
CA THR A 91 -5.89 -23.40 -0.22
C THR A 91 -5.97 -24.28 -1.45
N LEU A 92 -6.83 -25.30 -1.41
CA LEU A 92 -7.07 -26.21 -2.51
C LEU A 92 -8.56 -26.42 -2.75
N CYS A 93 -8.92 -26.59 -4.01
CA CYS A 93 -10.28 -26.86 -4.48
C CYS A 93 -10.23 -28.01 -5.48
N ASN A 94 -11.24 -28.89 -5.44
CA ASN A 94 -11.52 -29.76 -6.58
C ASN A 94 -12.00 -28.89 -7.76
N LEU A 95 -11.63 -29.25 -8.99
CA LEU A 95 -12.13 -28.57 -10.18
C LEU A 95 -13.62 -28.85 -10.41
N ASN A 96 -14.12 -29.99 -9.94
CA ASN A 96 -15.55 -30.28 -9.91
C ASN A 96 -16.21 -29.61 -8.70
N GLU A 97 -17.18 -28.73 -8.95
CA GLU A 97 -17.85 -27.96 -7.91
C GLU A 97 -18.80 -28.81 -7.05
N PHE A 98 -19.51 -29.76 -7.68
CA PHE A 98 -20.57 -30.52 -7.04
C PHE A 98 -20.49 -32.02 -7.35
N ARG A 99 -20.63 -32.85 -6.31
CA ARG A 99 -20.71 -34.31 -6.45
C ARG A 99 -22.05 -34.73 -7.03
N PHE A 100 -22.03 -35.49 -8.12
CA PHE A 100 -23.20 -35.98 -8.84
C PHE A 100 -24.18 -36.74 -7.93
N SER A 101 -23.68 -37.57 -7.01
CA SER A 101 -24.53 -38.35 -6.10
C SER A 101 -25.33 -37.48 -5.12
N GLN A 102 -24.79 -36.31 -4.74
CA GLN A 102 -25.37 -35.41 -3.75
C GLN A 102 -26.40 -34.43 -4.35
N VAL A 103 -26.44 -34.27 -5.67
CA VAL A 103 -27.44 -33.44 -6.34
C VAL A 103 -28.82 -34.09 -6.21
N SER A 104 -29.71 -33.47 -5.44
CA SER A 104 -31.08 -33.97 -5.24
C SER A 104 -32.03 -33.53 -6.35
N LYS A 105 -33.23 -34.13 -6.40
CA LYS A 105 -34.31 -33.69 -7.28
C LYS A 105 -34.71 -32.22 -7.07
N ASN A 106 -34.62 -31.73 -5.82
CA ASN A 106 -34.91 -30.33 -5.52
C ASN A 106 -33.81 -29.41 -6.04
N ASP A 107 -32.55 -29.81 -5.88
CA ASP A 107 -31.41 -29.03 -6.37
C ASP A 107 -31.44 -28.93 -7.89
N LEU A 108 -31.72 -30.05 -8.58
CA LEU A 108 -31.86 -30.09 -10.04
C LEU A 108 -33.03 -29.24 -10.52
N TYR A 109 -34.12 -29.12 -9.74
CA TYR A 109 -35.23 -28.24 -10.08
C TYR A 109 -34.86 -26.75 -10.02
N HIS A 110 -34.06 -26.32 -9.04
CA HIS A 110 -33.72 -24.90 -8.87
C HIS A 110 -32.46 -24.46 -9.64
N ALA A 111 -31.44 -25.31 -9.66
CA ALA A 111 -30.11 -25.00 -10.21
C ALA A 111 -29.76 -25.85 -11.44
N GLY A 112 -30.65 -26.73 -11.93
CA GLY A 112 -30.32 -27.61 -13.05
C GLY A 112 -29.99 -26.88 -14.35
N GLU A 113 -30.59 -25.72 -14.59
CA GLU A 113 -30.27 -24.87 -15.75
C GLU A 113 -28.91 -24.17 -15.60
N LEU A 114 -28.56 -23.75 -14.37
CA LEU A 114 -27.25 -23.14 -14.06
C LEU A 114 -26.12 -24.16 -14.27
N LEU A 115 -26.33 -25.40 -13.82
CA LEU A 115 -25.38 -26.52 -13.94
C LEU A 115 -25.30 -27.12 -15.36
N ALA A 116 -25.98 -26.54 -16.35
CA ALA A 116 -26.10 -27.09 -17.71
C ALA A 116 -26.70 -28.51 -17.82
N LEU A 117 -27.33 -29.02 -16.76
CA LEU A 117 -27.94 -30.36 -16.74
C LEU A 117 -29.36 -30.35 -17.31
N LEU A 118 -30.04 -29.20 -17.28
CA LEU A 118 -31.36 -28.99 -17.84
C LEU A 118 -31.37 -27.75 -18.75
N ASN A 119 -32.28 -27.75 -19.72
CA ASN A 119 -32.61 -26.56 -20.50
C ASN A 119 -33.66 -25.68 -19.80
N ASN A 120 -33.98 -24.53 -20.40
CA ASN A 120 -34.98 -23.57 -19.89
C ASN A 120 -36.42 -24.15 -19.81
N ARG A 121 -36.65 -25.38 -20.29
CA ARG A 121 -37.93 -26.10 -20.20
C ARG A 121 -37.91 -27.21 -19.14
N TYR A 122 -36.85 -27.28 -18.32
CA TYR A 122 -36.63 -28.34 -17.33
C TYR A 122 -36.53 -29.74 -17.94
N GLU A 123 -35.99 -29.82 -19.16
CA GLU A 123 -35.74 -31.08 -19.88
C GLU A 123 -34.24 -31.30 -20.05
N ILE A 124 -33.82 -32.55 -20.11
CA ILE A 124 -32.42 -32.94 -20.28
C ILE A 124 -32.00 -32.67 -21.73
N PRO A 125 -30.98 -31.84 -21.99
CA PRO A 125 -30.47 -31.62 -23.34
C PRO A 125 -29.65 -32.83 -23.82
N ASP A 126 -29.65 -33.07 -25.13
CA ASP A 126 -28.79 -34.02 -25.87
C ASP A 126 -28.41 -35.33 -25.13
N THR A 127 -29.38 -36.22 -24.98
CA THR A 127 -29.23 -37.52 -24.29
C THR A 127 -28.30 -38.53 -24.98
N GLN A 128 -27.70 -38.20 -26.13
CA GLN A 128 -26.92 -39.16 -26.93
C GLN A 128 -25.44 -39.27 -26.52
N MET A 129 -24.92 -38.32 -25.73
CA MET A 129 -23.50 -38.27 -25.35
C MET A 129 -23.23 -38.74 -23.90
N ALA A 130 -24.27 -39.14 -23.18
CA ALA A 130 -24.19 -39.54 -21.78
C ALA A 130 -23.96 -41.05 -21.62
N ASP A 131 -23.25 -41.46 -20.57
CA ASP A 131 -23.25 -42.86 -20.14
C ASP A 131 -24.68 -43.30 -19.77
N GLU A 132 -25.07 -44.50 -20.20
CA GLU A 132 -26.45 -45.00 -20.05
C GLU A 132 -26.88 -45.02 -18.58
N LYS A 133 -25.98 -45.39 -17.66
CA LYS A 133 -26.30 -45.47 -16.22
C LYS A 133 -26.47 -44.10 -15.58
N GLN A 134 -25.58 -43.15 -15.89
CA GLN A 134 -25.71 -41.79 -15.37
C GLN A 134 -26.98 -41.11 -15.91
N LEU A 135 -27.32 -41.38 -17.18
CA LEU A 135 -28.52 -40.87 -17.80
C LEU A 135 -29.80 -41.41 -17.13
N GLU A 136 -29.86 -42.71 -16.81
CA GLU A 136 -31.01 -43.30 -16.08
C GLU A 136 -31.23 -42.64 -14.72
N ILE A 137 -30.15 -42.40 -13.96
CA ILE A 137 -30.22 -41.72 -12.66
C ILE A 137 -30.70 -40.28 -12.82
N LEU A 138 -30.19 -39.58 -13.84
CA LEU A 138 -30.55 -38.18 -14.09
C LEU A 138 -32.01 -38.06 -14.58
N GLN A 139 -32.50 -39.00 -15.39
CA GLN A 139 -33.91 -39.07 -15.81
C GLN A 139 -34.87 -39.25 -14.63
N ASP A 140 -34.53 -40.09 -13.65
CA ASP A 140 -35.34 -40.24 -12.44
C ASP A 140 -35.36 -38.94 -11.60
N LYS A 141 -34.18 -38.31 -11.45
CA LYS A 141 -34.03 -37.03 -10.74
C LYS A 141 -34.75 -35.88 -11.47
N ALA A 142 -34.76 -35.86 -12.80
CA ALA A 142 -35.40 -34.82 -13.62
C ALA A 142 -36.92 -35.03 -13.83
N ASN A 143 -37.53 -36.06 -13.24
CA ASN A 143 -38.98 -36.25 -13.34
C ASN A 143 -39.75 -35.36 -12.36
N PHE A 144 -40.32 -34.27 -12.88
CA PHE A 144 -41.04 -33.23 -12.13
C PHE A 144 -42.58 -33.32 -12.16
N ARG A 145 -43.19 -34.35 -12.78
CA ARG A 145 -44.65 -34.43 -13.05
C ARG A 145 -45.57 -34.32 -11.83
N SER A 146 -45.07 -34.59 -10.62
CA SER A 146 -45.79 -34.45 -9.35
C SER A 146 -44.93 -33.85 -8.24
N PHE A 147 -43.85 -33.16 -8.62
CA PHE A 147 -42.88 -32.62 -7.69
C PHE A 147 -43.38 -31.35 -7.02
N LYS A 148 -43.19 -31.24 -5.70
CA LYS A 148 -43.46 -30.02 -4.93
C LYS A 148 -42.11 -29.41 -4.52
N PRO A 149 -41.73 -28.25 -5.08
CA PRO A 149 -40.48 -27.59 -4.76
C PRO A 149 -40.36 -27.27 -3.28
N LYS A 150 -39.17 -27.48 -2.72
CA LYS A 150 -38.79 -27.09 -1.36
C LYS A 150 -37.96 -25.81 -1.42
N PRO A 151 -37.85 -25.04 -0.32
CA PRO A 151 -36.94 -23.90 -0.28
C PRO A 151 -35.51 -24.35 -0.60
N PHE A 152 -34.79 -23.49 -1.31
CA PHE A 152 -33.45 -23.75 -1.80
C PHE A 152 -32.54 -22.58 -1.45
N ASN A 153 -31.29 -22.87 -1.11
CA ASN A 153 -30.27 -21.89 -0.78
C ASN A 153 -28.94 -22.34 -1.38
N MET A 154 -28.31 -21.47 -2.17
CA MET A 154 -27.04 -21.78 -2.84
C MET A 154 -25.93 -22.15 -1.85
N ARG A 155 -25.79 -21.48 -0.71
CA ARG A 155 -24.75 -21.81 0.28
C ARG A 155 -24.94 -23.20 0.87
N GLU A 156 -26.17 -23.58 1.18
CA GLU A 156 -26.47 -24.94 1.67
C GLU A 156 -26.14 -25.98 0.60
N PHE A 157 -26.49 -25.69 -0.65
CA PHE A 157 -26.20 -26.55 -1.78
C PHE A 157 -24.69 -26.76 -1.98
N TYR A 158 -23.89 -25.69 -2.02
CA TYR A 158 -22.43 -25.78 -2.10
C TYR A 158 -21.82 -26.54 -0.91
N ASP A 159 -22.32 -26.31 0.31
CA ASP A 159 -21.78 -26.96 1.51
C ASP A 159 -22.07 -28.47 1.51
N ARG A 160 -23.26 -28.88 1.09
CA ARG A 160 -23.69 -30.30 1.05
C ARG A 160 -23.15 -31.03 -0.18
N ALA A 161 -23.34 -30.47 -1.37
CA ALA A 161 -23.03 -31.13 -2.63
C ALA A 161 -21.54 -31.04 -3.00
N GLY A 162 -20.80 -30.05 -2.51
CA GLY A 162 -19.36 -29.97 -2.70
C GLY A 162 -18.61 -31.18 -2.15
N HIS A 163 -17.39 -31.42 -2.67
CA HIS A 163 -16.56 -32.54 -2.22
C HIS A 163 -16.19 -32.41 -0.73
N ASP A 164 -16.27 -33.51 0.02
CA ASP A 164 -15.89 -33.56 1.44
C ASP A 164 -14.39 -33.89 1.55
N ILE A 165 -13.65 -33.06 2.29
CA ILE A 165 -12.22 -33.27 2.52
C ILE A 165 -11.94 -34.61 3.22
N ARG A 166 -12.88 -35.12 4.03
CA ARG A 166 -12.73 -36.41 4.71
C ARG A 166 -12.72 -37.59 3.75
N ASP A 167 -13.40 -37.44 2.61
CA ASP A 167 -13.44 -38.48 1.57
C ASP A 167 -12.26 -38.34 0.61
N MET A 168 -11.86 -37.09 0.31
CA MET A 168 -10.72 -36.81 -0.58
C MET A 168 -9.36 -37.09 0.07
N LEU A 169 -9.20 -36.77 1.36
CA LEU A 169 -7.90 -36.81 2.04
C LEU A 169 -7.54 -38.23 2.50
N LEU A 170 -6.72 -38.92 1.71
CA LEU A 170 -6.29 -40.28 2.00
C LEU A 170 -5.15 -40.35 3.01
N SER A 171 -4.22 -39.38 2.95
CA SER A 171 -3.15 -39.22 3.95
C SER A 171 -2.66 -37.78 3.97
N CYS A 172 -2.23 -37.32 5.15
CA CYS A 172 -1.73 -35.98 5.37
C CYS A 172 -0.56 -36.03 6.37
N HIS A 173 0.56 -35.43 6.00
CA HIS A 173 1.72 -35.27 6.86
C HIS A 173 2.24 -33.84 6.80
N PHE A 174 2.52 -33.25 7.97
CA PHE A 174 3.23 -31.98 8.07
C PHE A 174 4.48 -32.17 8.92
N ARG A 175 5.66 -32.00 8.33
CA ARG A 175 6.96 -32.25 8.99
C ARG A 175 7.07 -33.67 9.58
N GLY A 176 6.47 -34.65 8.92
CA GLY A 176 6.40 -36.05 9.35
C GLY A 176 5.29 -36.37 10.36
N GLU A 177 4.68 -35.36 11.00
CA GLU A 177 3.55 -35.55 11.90
C GLU A 177 2.26 -35.75 11.08
N VAL A 178 1.40 -36.66 11.52
CA VAL A 178 0.13 -36.95 10.84
C VAL A 178 -0.83 -35.78 11.05
N CYS A 179 -1.40 -35.25 9.97
CA CYS A 179 -2.51 -34.28 10.01
C CYS A 179 -3.84 -34.92 9.63
N SER A 180 -4.92 -34.20 9.93
CA SER A 180 -6.29 -34.68 9.83
C SER A 180 -7.16 -33.75 8.99
N ALA A 181 -8.37 -34.18 8.66
CA ALA A 181 -9.35 -33.34 7.95
C ALA A 181 -9.72 -32.10 8.77
N GLU A 182 -9.69 -32.18 10.10
CA GLU A 182 -9.97 -31.08 11.00
C GLU A 182 -8.92 -29.96 10.93
N ASP A 183 -7.74 -30.20 10.37
CA ASP A 183 -6.70 -29.19 10.17
C ASP A 183 -6.93 -28.33 8.91
N PHE A 184 -7.93 -28.69 8.11
CA PHE A 184 -8.37 -27.96 6.92
C PHE A 184 -9.61 -27.13 7.23
N LYS A 185 -9.50 -25.81 7.09
CA LYS A 185 -10.64 -24.90 7.26
C LYS A 185 -11.42 -24.79 5.96
N VAL A 186 -12.74 -24.93 6.02
CA VAL A 186 -13.61 -24.72 4.87
C VAL A 186 -13.62 -23.24 4.46
N VAL A 187 -13.45 -22.97 3.18
CA VAL A 187 -13.58 -21.66 2.55
C VAL A 187 -14.37 -21.81 1.26
N PHE A 188 -15.29 -20.88 0.98
CA PHE A 188 -16.02 -20.86 -0.28
C PHE A 188 -15.29 -19.95 -1.25
N THR A 189 -15.06 -20.45 -2.47
CA THR A 189 -14.48 -19.68 -3.58
C THR A 189 -15.40 -19.75 -4.80
N ARG A 190 -15.00 -19.23 -5.96
CA ARG A 190 -15.76 -19.41 -7.20
C ARG A 190 -15.95 -20.88 -7.58
N TYR A 191 -14.97 -21.76 -7.30
CA TYR A 191 -15.10 -23.23 -7.48
C TYR A 191 -15.97 -23.92 -6.41
N GLY A 192 -16.69 -23.17 -5.58
CA GLY A 192 -17.49 -23.72 -4.51
C GLY A 192 -16.70 -24.08 -3.25
N LYS A 193 -16.85 -25.32 -2.76
CA LYS A 193 -16.37 -25.74 -1.44
C LYS A 193 -14.90 -26.13 -1.48
N CYS A 194 -14.06 -25.31 -0.87
CA CYS A 194 -12.62 -25.46 -0.83
C CYS A 194 -12.08 -25.55 0.60
N TYR A 195 -10.79 -25.87 0.71
CA TYR A 195 -10.15 -26.18 1.98
C TYR A 195 -8.80 -25.50 2.11
N THR A 196 -8.58 -24.79 3.23
CA THR A 196 -7.33 -24.10 3.55
C THR A 196 -6.62 -24.80 4.71
N PHE A 197 -5.45 -25.38 4.43
CA PHE A 197 -4.51 -25.84 5.45
C PHE A 197 -3.75 -24.64 6.05
N ASN A 198 -3.48 -24.69 7.35
CA ASN A 198 -2.70 -23.67 8.07
C ASN A 198 -3.23 -22.24 7.88
N SER A 199 -4.56 -22.09 7.92
CA SER A 199 -5.23 -20.79 7.75
C SER A 199 -4.89 -19.76 8.84
N GLY A 200 -4.40 -20.19 10.01
CA GLY A 200 -4.11 -19.30 11.15
C GLY A 200 -5.36 -18.65 11.77
N ARG A 201 -6.56 -19.13 11.42
CA ARG A 201 -7.85 -18.65 11.94
C ARG A 201 -8.32 -19.55 13.09
N ASP A 202 -9.39 -19.13 13.78
CA ASP A 202 -10.03 -19.86 14.88
C ASP A 202 -9.12 -20.11 16.10
N GLY A 203 -8.18 -19.19 16.36
CA GLY A 203 -7.25 -19.28 17.49
C GLY A 203 -6.15 -20.34 17.35
N ARG A 204 -6.05 -21.02 16.20
CA ARG A 204 -4.96 -21.96 15.91
C ARG A 204 -3.66 -21.22 15.58
N PRO A 205 -2.51 -21.63 16.14
CA PRO A 205 -1.23 -21.00 15.85
C PRO A 205 -0.78 -21.29 14.41
N ARG A 206 -0.10 -20.31 13.79
CA ARG A 206 0.51 -20.48 12.46
C ARG A 206 1.66 -21.47 12.53
N LEU A 207 1.60 -22.52 11.71
CA LEU A 207 2.64 -23.54 11.66
C LEU A 207 3.93 -22.99 11.05
N LYS A 208 5.06 -23.53 11.50
CA LYS A 208 6.40 -23.11 11.07
C LYS A 208 7.22 -24.31 10.61
N THR A 209 8.13 -24.07 9.66
CA THR A 209 9.16 -25.03 9.27
C THR A 209 10.54 -24.64 9.82
N MET A 210 11.36 -25.65 10.04
CA MET A 210 12.68 -25.57 10.68
C MET A 210 13.82 -26.05 9.78
N LYS A 211 13.49 -26.64 8.62
CA LYS A 211 14.44 -27.21 7.66
C LYS A 211 13.80 -27.17 6.28
N GLY A 212 14.62 -27.03 5.23
CA GLY A 212 14.18 -27.18 3.86
C GLY A 212 14.00 -28.65 3.46
N GLY A 213 13.43 -28.87 2.27
CA GLY A 213 13.23 -30.17 1.65
C GLY A 213 11.87 -30.81 1.92
N THR A 214 11.51 -31.78 1.05
CA THR A 214 10.21 -32.45 0.96
C THR A 214 9.67 -32.95 2.30
N GLY A 215 10.49 -33.67 3.08
CA GLY A 215 10.05 -34.23 4.38
C GLY A 215 9.76 -33.19 5.50
N ASN A 216 10.07 -31.91 5.28
CA ASN A 216 9.84 -30.84 6.25
C ASN A 216 8.70 -29.88 5.84
N GLY A 217 7.93 -30.26 4.82
CA GLY A 217 6.79 -29.53 4.29
C GLY A 217 5.45 -30.19 4.63
N LEU A 218 4.45 -29.87 3.80
CA LEU A 218 3.14 -30.50 3.74
C LEU A 218 3.13 -31.54 2.62
N GLU A 219 2.85 -32.80 2.96
CA GLU A 219 2.64 -33.89 2.03
C GLU A 219 1.21 -34.41 2.18
N ILE A 220 0.42 -34.32 1.11
CA ILE A 220 -0.96 -34.83 1.09
C ILE A 220 -1.19 -35.77 -0.08
N MET A 221 -1.97 -36.83 0.15
CA MET A 221 -2.47 -37.73 -0.88
C MET A 221 -3.99 -37.52 -0.98
N LEU A 222 -4.44 -37.14 -2.16
CA LEU A 222 -5.84 -36.83 -2.44
C LEU A 222 -6.43 -37.80 -3.46
N ASP A 223 -7.71 -38.12 -3.27
CA ASP A 223 -8.59 -38.74 -4.25
C ASP A 223 -9.54 -37.66 -4.81
N ILE A 224 -9.46 -37.38 -6.11
CA ILE A 224 -10.30 -36.36 -6.74
C ILE A 224 -11.74 -36.84 -7.03
N GLN A 225 -11.99 -38.15 -6.98
CA GLN A 225 -13.33 -38.74 -7.18
C GLN A 225 -13.99 -38.37 -8.53
N GLN A 226 -13.34 -38.69 -9.66
CA GLN A 226 -13.91 -38.47 -11.01
C GLN A 226 -15.24 -39.19 -11.23
N ASP A 227 -15.52 -40.25 -10.47
CA ASP A 227 -16.82 -40.95 -10.46
C ASP A 227 -17.98 -40.08 -9.94
N GLU A 228 -17.68 -39.00 -9.22
CA GLU A 228 -18.64 -38.03 -8.70
C GLU A 228 -18.73 -36.74 -9.54
N TYR A 229 -18.02 -36.65 -10.67
CA TYR A 229 -18.06 -35.45 -11.50
C TYR A 229 -19.41 -35.33 -12.22
N LEU A 230 -19.88 -34.09 -12.40
CA LEU A 230 -21.08 -33.84 -13.17
C LEU A 230 -20.86 -34.24 -14.64
N PRO A 231 -21.82 -34.90 -15.29
CA PRO A 231 -21.74 -35.19 -16.71
C PRO A 231 -21.83 -33.89 -17.52
N VAL A 232 -20.92 -33.72 -18.49
CA VAL A 232 -20.83 -32.51 -19.33
C VAL A 232 -21.29 -32.83 -20.75
N TRP A 233 -22.34 -32.15 -21.20
CA TRP A 233 -22.85 -32.21 -22.58
C TRP A 233 -23.17 -30.82 -23.17
N GLY A 234 -22.80 -29.75 -22.46
CA GLY A 234 -22.97 -28.36 -22.87
C GLY A 234 -21.84 -27.49 -22.29
N GLU A 235 -21.58 -26.35 -22.92
CA GLU A 235 -20.59 -25.37 -22.47
C GLU A 235 -21.28 -24.29 -21.62
N THR A 236 -20.86 -24.18 -20.36
CA THR A 236 -21.21 -23.10 -19.42
C THR A 236 -19.98 -22.77 -18.57
N ASP A 237 -20.00 -21.63 -17.89
CA ASP A 237 -18.87 -21.20 -17.04
C ASP A 237 -18.63 -22.13 -15.83
N GLU A 238 -19.66 -22.87 -15.39
CA GLU A 238 -19.57 -23.86 -14.30
C GLU A 238 -19.14 -25.27 -14.76
N THR A 239 -19.16 -25.56 -16.07
CA THR A 239 -18.77 -26.88 -16.59
C THR A 239 -17.28 -26.94 -16.96
N SER A 240 -16.49 -27.69 -16.19
CA SER A 240 -15.05 -27.89 -16.47
C SER A 240 -14.78 -29.21 -17.20
N PHE A 241 -13.99 -29.17 -18.28
CA PHE A 241 -13.45 -30.38 -18.95
C PHE A 241 -12.21 -30.97 -18.26
N GLU A 242 -11.70 -30.28 -17.25
CA GLU A 242 -10.44 -30.59 -16.58
C GLU A 242 -10.67 -31.49 -15.36
N ALA A 243 -9.76 -32.43 -15.11
CA ALA A 243 -9.78 -33.27 -13.92
C ALA A 243 -8.50 -33.04 -13.10
N GLY A 244 -8.67 -32.79 -11.80
CA GLY A 244 -7.59 -32.43 -10.89
C GLY A 244 -8.05 -31.45 -9.82
N ILE A 245 -7.08 -30.80 -9.20
CA ILE A 245 -7.32 -29.77 -8.19
C ILE A 245 -6.61 -28.49 -8.58
N LYS A 246 -7.14 -27.36 -8.11
CA LYS A 246 -6.45 -26.07 -8.16
C LYS A 246 -5.95 -25.72 -6.77
N VAL A 247 -4.75 -25.16 -6.69
CA VAL A 247 -4.05 -24.87 -5.42
C VAL A 247 -3.53 -23.44 -5.45
N GLN A 248 -3.70 -22.72 -4.35
CA GLN A 248 -3.09 -21.42 -4.11
C GLN A 248 -2.29 -21.45 -2.81
N ILE A 249 -1.05 -20.97 -2.88
CA ILE A 249 -0.18 -20.76 -1.73
C ILE A 249 -0.16 -19.25 -1.47
N HIS A 250 -0.56 -18.84 -0.28
CA HIS A 250 -0.72 -17.43 0.08
C HIS A 250 -0.40 -17.17 1.56
N SER A 251 -0.25 -15.89 1.92
CA SER A 251 -0.14 -15.49 3.32
C SER A 251 -1.45 -15.74 4.07
N GLN A 252 -1.39 -16.03 5.37
CA GLN A 252 -2.60 -16.21 6.19
C GLN A 252 -3.46 -14.94 6.29
N ASP A 253 -2.83 -13.78 6.15
CA ASP A 253 -3.49 -12.46 6.20
C ASP A 253 -4.19 -12.11 4.87
N GLU A 254 -4.03 -12.95 3.84
CA GLU A 254 -4.60 -12.76 2.53
C GLU A 254 -5.73 -13.79 2.27
N PRO A 255 -6.93 -13.38 1.83
CA PRO A 255 -7.98 -14.32 1.42
C PRO A 255 -7.60 -15.04 0.11
N PRO A 256 -8.04 -16.30 -0.08
CA PRO A 256 -7.76 -17.02 -1.31
C PRO A 256 -8.55 -16.43 -2.48
N PHE A 257 -7.88 -16.33 -3.63
CA PHE A 257 -8.40 -15.89 -4.91
C PHE A 257 -7.92 -16.87 -6.00
N ILE A 258 -8.34 -18.11 -5.82
CA ILE A 258 -7.76 -19.30 -6.45
C ILE A 258 -8.15 -19.46 -7.92
N ASP A 259 -9.25 -18.88 -8.34
CA ASP A 259 -9.72 -18.79 -9.72
C ASP A 259 -8.69 -18.10 -10.62
N GLN A 260 -8.11 -16.98 -10.15
CA GLN A 260 -7.10 -16.23 -10.92
C GLN A 260 -5.64 -16.57 -10.55
N LEU A 261 -5.34 -16.80 -9.27
CA LEU A 261 -3.96 -16.94 -8.79
C LEU A 261 -3.53 -18.37 -8.49
N GLY A 262 -4.46 -19.34 -8.58
CA GLY A 262 -4.18 -20.76 -8.33
C GLY A 262 -3.46 -21.46 -9.49
N PHE A 263 -2.68 -22.48 -9.18
CA PHE A 263 -2.06 -23.39 -10.15
C PHE A 263 -2.74 -24.78 -10.11
N GLY A 264 -2.78 -25.45 -11.25
CA GLY A 264 -3.38 -26.79 -11.36
C GLY A 264 -2.43 -27.91 -10.92
N VAL A 265 -2.98 -28.97 -10.33
CA VAL A 265 -2.28 -30.21 -9.97
C VAL A 265 -3.06 -31.40 -10.53
N ALA A 266 -2.39 -32.20 -11.35
CA ALA A 266 -3.00 -33.30 -12.08
C ALA A 266 -3.02 -34.61 -11.29
N PRO A 267 -4.05 -35.47 -11.49
CA PRO A 267 -4.06 -36.84 -11.00
C PRO A 267 -3.03 -37.72 -11.68
N GLY A 268 -2.62 -38.80 -11.02
CA GLY A 268 -1.60 -39.73 -11.50
C GLY A 268 -0.16 -39.23 -11.36
N PHE A 269 0.03 -38.09 -10.67
CA PHE A 269 1.34 -37.51 -10.38
C PHE A 269 1.51 -37.18 -8.90
N GLN A 270 2.74 -37.32 -8.43
CA GLN A 270 3.23 -36.65 -7.24
C GLN A 270 3.91 -35.35 -7.67
N THR A 271 3.33 -34.22 -7.27
CA THR A 271 3.79 -32.88 -7.62
C THR A 271 4.55 -32.27 -6.45
N PHE A 272 5.81 -31.94 -6.68
CA PHE A 272 6.68 -31.22 -5.75
C PHE A 272 6.62 -29.73 -6.05
N VAL A 273 6.31 -28.93 -5.04
CA VAL A 273 6.23 -27.48 -5.12
C VAL A 273 7.26 -26.90 -4.15
N ALA A 274 8.44 -26.63 -4.70
CA ALA A 274 9.51 -25.98 -3.96
C ALA A 274 9.20 -24.47 -3.86
N CYS A 275 9.08 -23.96 -2.64
CA CYS A 275 8.70 -22.59 -2.36
C CYS A 275 9.88 -21.76 -1.84
N GLN A 276 9.86 -20.46 -2.14
CA GLN A 276 10.73 -19.46 -1.54
C GLN A 276 9.89 -18.27 -1.05
N GLU A 277 10.07 -17.87 0.21
CA GLU A 277 9.38 -16.71 0.78
C GLU A 277 10.06 -15.42 0.28
N GLN A 278 9.27 -14.54 -0.33
CA GLN A 278 9.70 -13.21 -0.78
C GLN A 278 8.94 -12.15 0.01
N ARG A 279 9.67 -11.25 0.68
CA ARG A 279 9.12 -10.09 1.38
C ARG A 279 9.38 -8.85 0.55
N LEU A 280 8.32 -8.25 0.05
CA LEU A 280 8.40 -7.07 -0.78
C LEU A 280 8.00 -5.85 0.06
N ILE A 281 8.83 -4.82 0.01
CA ILE A 281 8.61 -3.55 0.71
C ILE A 281 8.64 -2.42 -0.32
N TYR A 282 7.51 -1.77 -0.53
CA TYR A 282 7.34 -0.66 -1.45
C TYR A 282 7.34 0.69 -0.72
N LEU A 283 7.58 1.77 -1.47
CA LEU A 283 7.53 3.13 -0.96
C LEU A 283 6.18 3.81 -1.24
N PRO A 284 5.64 4.57 -0.28
CA PRO A 284 4.40 5.32 -0.48
C PRO A 284 4.62 6.55 -1.37
N PRO A 285 3.53 7.19 -1.83
CA PRO A 285 3.60 8.49 -2.51
C PRO A 285 4.37 9.53 -1.67
N PRO A 286 5.21 10.38 -2.27
CA PRO A 286 5.44 10.59 -3.71
C PRO A 286 6.51 9.71 -4.37
N TRP A 287 7.17 8.80 -3.64
CA TRP A 287 8.24 7.94 -4.20
C TRP A 287 7.70 6.74 -4.97
N GLY A 288 6.54 6.22 -4.56
CA GLY A 288 5.83 5.14 -5.21
C GLY A 288 4.32 5.32 -5.08
N THR A 289 3.57 4.23 -5.25
CA THR A 289 2.09 4.24 -5.28
C THR A 289 1.49 3.27 -4.28
N CYS A 290 2.25 2.81 -3.28
CA CYS A 290 1.74 1.83 -2.33
C CYS A 290 0.87 2.46 -1.25
N LYS A 291 -0.15 1.71 -0.82
CA LYS A 291 -1.01 2.06 0.31
C LYS A 291 -0.36 1.60 1.61
N THR A 292 -0.21 2.50 2.56
CA THR A 292 0.27 2.15 3.91
C THR A 292 -0.83 1.44 4.68
N VAL A 293 -0.55 0.23 5.15
CA VAL A 293 -1.49 -0.56 5.96
C VAL A 293 -1.68 0.14 7.31
N THR A 294 -2.76 0.90 7.45
CA THR A 294 -3.22 1.46 8.73
C THR A 294 -4.08 0.43 9.46
N THR A 295 -4.07 0.48 10.79
CA THR A 295 -4.92 -0.37 11.65
C THR A 295 -6.42 -0.13 11.45
N ASP A 296 -6.79 1.04 10.94
CA ASP A 296 -8.12 1.29 10.42
C ASP A 296 -8.14 0.79 8.98
N SER A 297 -8.61 -0.45 8.79
CA SER A 297 -8.85 -1.00 7.47
C SER A 297 -10.03 -0.25 6.85
N ASP A 298 -9.78 0.52 5.78
CA ASP A 298 -10.84 1.10 4.93
C ASP A 298 -11.68 0.02 4.17
N LEU A 299 -11.64 -1.23 4.62
CA LEU A 299 -12.36 -2.36 4.04
C LEU A 299 -13.53 -2.72 4.95
N ASP A 300 -14.70 -2.96 4.35
CA ASP A 300 -15.91 -3.23 5.11
C ASP A 300 -15.91 -4.65 5.72
N PHE A 301 -15.19 -5.59 5.09
CA PHE A 301 -15.31 -7.02 5.40
C PHE A 301 -14.04 -7.74 5.86
N PHE A 302 -12.87 -7.09 5.82
CA PHE A 302 -11.58 -7.74 6.13
C PHE A 302 -10.73 -6.91 7.09
N ASP A 303 -10.12 -7.57 8.08
CA ASP A 303 -9.28 -6.92 9.10
C ASP A 303 -7.94 -6.40 8.54
N SER A 304 -7.44 -6.99 7.47
CA SER A 304 -6.13 -6.71 6.89
C SER A 304 -6.24 -6.39 5.41
N TYR A 305 -5.62 -5.29 5.01
CA TYR A 305 -5.61 -4.88 3.61
C TYR A 305 -4.64 -5.75 2.80
N SER A 306 -5.18 -6.44 1.80
CA SER A 306 -4.44 -7.09 0.73
C SER A 306 -5.09 -6.72 -0.61
N ILE A 307 -4.36 -6.96 -1.72
CA ILE A 307 -4.89 -6.71 -3.06
C ILE A 307 -6.14 -7.56 -3.32
N THR A 308 -6.10 -8.82 -2.93
CA THR A 308 -7.22 -9.76 -3.05
C THR A 308 -8.39 -9.40 -2.14
N ALA A 309 -8.15 -8.96 -0.90
CA ALA A 309 -9.20 -8.49 -0.01
C ALA A 309 -9.91 -7.25 -0.59
N CYS A 310 -9.16 -6.28 -1.10
CA CYS A 310 -9.71 -5.11 -1.78
C CYS A 310 -10.56 -5.47 -3.01
N ARG A 311 -10.10 -6.43 -3.82
CA ARG A 311 -10.85 -6.88 -4.99
C ARG A 311 -12.15 -7.58 -4.61
N ILE A 312 -12.11 -8.52 -3.65
CA ILE A 312 -13.32 -9.21 -3.17
C ILE A 312 -14.32 -8.22 -2.57
N ASP A 313 -13.84 -7.24 -1.80
CA ASP A 313 -14.66 -6.16 -1.25
C ASP A 313 -15.34 -5.34 -2.36
N CYS A 314 -14.57 -4.95 -3.39
CA CYS A 314 -15.09 -4.21 -4.54
C CYS A 314 -16.12 -5.02 -5.35
N GLU A 315 -15.81 -6.28 -5.67
CA GLU A 315 -16.73 -7.20 -6.38
C GLU A 315 -18.02 -7.39 -5.58
N THR A 316 -17.93 -7.54 -4.25
CA THR A 316 -19.08 -7.70 -3.36
C THR A 316 -19.96 -6.44 -3.36
N ARG A 317 -19.36 -5.26 -3.19
CA ARG A 317 -20.08 -3.98 -3.19
C ARG A 317 -20.79 -3.72 -4.51
N TYR A 318 -20.10 -3.98 -5.64
CA TYR A 318 -20.67 -3.83 -6.98
C TYR A 318 -21.88 -4.75 -7.19
N LEU A 319 -21.77 -6.01 -6.77
CA LEU A 319 -22.84 -6.99 -6.94
C LEU A 319 -24.06 -6.67 -6.06
N VAL A 320 -23.82 -6.22 -4.82
CA VAL A 320 -24.89 -5.81 -3.92
C VAL A 320 -25.61 -4.56 -4.46
N GLU A 321 -24.88 -3.59 -5.00
CA GLU A 321 -25.46 -2.36 -5.58
C GLU A 321 -26.33 -2.65 -6.83
N ASN A 322 -25.87 -3.55 -7.71
CA ASN A 322 -26.55 -3.80 -8.98
C ASN A 322 -27.58 -4.93 -8.93
N CYS A 323 -27.30 -6.01 -8.19
CA CYS A 323 -28.14 -7.22 -8.15
C CYS A 323 -28.86 -7.43 -6.79
N ASN A 324 -28.61 -6.59 -5.77
CA ASN A 324 -29.19 -6.70 -4.42
C ASN A 324 -28.96 -8.05 -3.72
N CYS A 325 -27.95 -8.79 -4.16
CA CYS A 325 -27.58 -10.10 -3.62
C CYS A 325 -26.05 -10.26 -3.70
N ARG A 326 -25.53 -11.29 -3.03
CA ARG A 326 -24.12 -11.67 -3.12
C ARG A 326 -23.94 -13.14 -3.48
N MET A 327 -22.81 -13.47 -4.09
CA MET A 327 -22.42 -14.86 -4.34
C MET A 327 -21.99 -15.57 -3.04
N VAL A 328 -21.92 -16.90 -3.08
CA VAL A 328 -21.61 -17.73 -1.90
C VAL A 328 -20.23 -17.48 -1.29
N HIS A 329 -19.25 -17.11 -2.12
CA HIS A 329 -17.86 -16.86 -1.70
C HIS A 329 -17.63 -15.43 -1.19
N MET A 330 -18.56 -14.51 -1.47
CA MET A 330 -18.45 -13.12 -1.07
C MET A 330 -18.78 -12.95 0.41
N PRO A 331 -18.05 -12.08 1.14
CA PRO A 331 -18.36 -11.76 2.53
C PRO A 331 -19.61 -10.86 2.67
N GLY A 332 -19.96 -10.52 3.91
CA GLY A 332 -21.06 -9.61 4.24
C GLY A 332 -22.40 -10.27 4.56
N ASP A 333 -23.38 -9.43 4.92
CA ASP A 333 -24.69 -9.86 5.43
C ASP A 333 -25.81 -9.82 4.38
N ALA A 334 -25.49 -9.42 3.15
CA ALA A 334 -26.45 -9.43 2.04
C ALA A 334 -26.98 -10.87 1.78
N PRO A 335 -28.21 -11.02 1.25
CA PRO A 335 -28.76 -12.32 0.93
C PRO A 335 -27.97 -13.00 -0.21
N TYR A 336 -27.90 -14.33 -0.19
CA TYR A 336 -27.31 -15.10 -1.28
C TYR A 336 -28.18 -14.99 -2.54
N CYS A 337 -27.54 -14.83 -3.70
CA CYS A 337 -28.23 -14.84 -4.99
C CYS A 337 -28.92 -16.18 -5.24
N THR A 338 -30.10 -16.15 -5.87
CA THR A 338 -30.78 -17.35 -6.39
C THR A 338 -30.13 -17.82 -7.70
N PRO A 339 -30.33 -19.08 -8.13
CA PRO A 339 -29.80 -19.55 -9.42
C PRO A 339 -30.23 -18.68 -10.62
N GLU A 340 -31.46 -18.17 -10.61
CA GLU A 340 -31.93 -17.22 -11.63
C GLU A 340 -31.13 -15.91 -11.60
N GLN A 341 -30.88 -15.35 -10.40
CA GLN A 341 -30.09 -14.13 -10.25
C GLN A 341 -28.62 -14.33 -10.63
N TYR A 342 -28.06 -15.52 -10.41
CA TYR A 342 -26.72 -15.89 -10.87
C TYR A 342 -26.61 -15.67 -12.39
N LYS A 343 -27.48 -16.38 -13.13
CA LYS A 343 -27.50 -16.35 -14.59
C LYS A 343 -27.90 -14.99 -15.19
N GLU A 344 -28.93 -14.34 -14.64
CA GLU A 344 -29.50 -13.13 -15.24
C GLU A 344 -28.73 -11.85 -14.87
N CYS A 345 -28.08 -11.82 -13.71
CA CYS A 345 -27.47 -10.60 -13.17
C CYS A 345 -26.03 -10.81 -12.73
N ALA A 346 -25.75 -11.80 -11.87
CA ALA A 346 -24.49 -11.85 -11.16
C ALA A 346 -23.29 -12.17 -12.06
N ASP A 347 -23.41 -13.20 -12.90
CA ASP A 347 -22.32 -13.58 -13.82
C ASP A 347 -22.08 -12.48 -14.86
N PRO A 348 -23.10 -11.96 -15.58
CA PRO A 348 -22.90 -10.86 -16.52
C PRO A 348 -22.35 -9.57 -15.87
N ALA A 349 -22.73 -9.28 -14.62
CA ALA A 349 -22.24 -8.11 -13.90
C ALA A 349 -20.75 -8.26 -13.55
N LEU A 350 -20.33 -9.44 -13.09
CA LEU A 350 -18.92 -9.70 -12.79
C LEU A 350 -18.07 -9.76 -14.07
N ASP A 351 -18.58 -10.34 -15.15
CA ASP A 351 -17.89 -10.34 -16.45
C ASP A 351 -17.70 -8.91 -16.98
N PHE A 352 -18.75 -8.09 -16.88
CA PHE A 352 -18.67 -6.67 -17.23
C PHE A 352 -17.64 -5.92 -16.37
N LEU A 353 -17.59 -6.23 -15.07
CA LEU A 353 -16.62 -5.61 -14.15
C LEU A 353 -15.20 -5.99 -14.53
N VAL A 354 -14.92 -7.26 -14.85
CA VAL A 354 -13.59 -7.73 -15.26
C VAL A 354 -13.17 -7.15 -16.62
N GLU A 355 -14.09 -7.03 -17.59
CA GLU A 355 -13.78 -6.49 -18.91
C GLU A 355 -13.60 -4.97 -18.93
N LYS A 356 -14.30 -4.23 -18.05
CA LYS A 356 -14.24 -2.75 -17.98
C LYS A 356 -13.59 -2.21 -16.70
N ASP A 357 -12.83 -3.05 -16.02
CA ASP A 357 -12.29 -2.89 -14.65
C ASP A 357 -11.49 -1.60 -14.39
N GLN A 358 -11.07 -0.89 -15.43
CA GLN A 358 -9.99 0.08 -15.31
C GLN A 358 -10.33 1.36 -14.52
N GLU A 359 -11.61 1.59 -14.18
CA GLU A 359 -12.02 2.80 -13.44
C GLU A 359 -12.81 2.51 -12.14
N TYR A 360 -13.43 1.34 -11.97
CA TYR A 360 -14.31 1.08 -10.82
C TYR A 360 -13.60 0.43 -9.62
N CYS A 361 -12.74 -0.58 -9.84
CA CYS A 361 -12.03 -1.27 -8.76
C CYS A 361 -10.53 -0.95 -8.77
N VAL A 362 -10.16 0.27 -8.36
CA VAL A 362 -8.75 0.66 -8.22
C VAL A 362 -8.19 0.17 -6.88
N CYS A 363 -7.59 -1.01 -6.88
CA CYS A 363 -6.90 -1.57 -5.72
C CYS A 363 -5.40 -1.28 -5.76
N GLU A 364 -4.94 -0.39 -4.87
CA GLU A 364 -3.52 -0.06 -4.74
C GLU A 364 -2.74 -1.20 -4.06
N MET A 365 -1.47 -1.37 -4.43
CA MET A 365 -0.63 -2.38 -3.78
C MET A 365 -0.28 -1.97 -2.34
N PRO A 366 -0.35 -2.88 -1.36
CA PRO A 366 0.13 -2.59 -0.01
C PRO A 366 1.64 -2.38 0.00
N CYS A 367 2.12 -1.52 0.91
CA CYS A 367 3.56 -1.28 1.04
C CYS A 367 4.33 -2.50 1.57
N ASN A 368 3.69 -3.36 2.36
CA ASN A 368 4.28 -4.60 2.85
C ASN A 368 3.45 -5.77 2.33
N LEU A 369 4.11 -6.73 1.67
CA LEU A 369 3.48 -7.95 1.22
C LEU A 369 4.47 -9.12 1.26
N THR A 370 3.92 -10.31 1.47
CA THR A 370 4.66 -11.55 1.42
C THR A 370 4.14 -12.37 0.25
N ARG A 371 5.05 -12.73 -0.65
CA ARG A 371 4.78 -13.56 -1.83
C ARG A 371 5.55 -14.87 -1.70
N TYR A 372 5.00 -15.94 -2.26
CA TYR A 372 5.67 -17.21 -2.34
C TYR A 372 6.00 -17.52 -3.80
N ALA A 373 7.30 -17.46 -4.14
CA ALA A 373 7.78 -17.98 -5.41
C ALA A 373 7.72 -19.51 -5.37
N LYS A 374 7.41 -20.14 -6.50
CA LYS A 374 7.18 -21.59 -6.58
C LYS A 374 7.82 -22.18 -7.83
N GLU A 375 8.49 -23.31 -7.66
CA GLU A 375 8.98 -24.15 -8.73
C GLU A 375 8.30 -25.51 -8.67
N LEU A 376 7.71 -25.93 -9.80
CA LEU A 376 6.94 -27.16 -9.87
C LEU A 376 7.74 -28.25 -10.58
N SER A 377 7.77 -29.44 -9.99
CA SER A 377 8.25 -30.65 -10.64
C SER A 377 7.33 -31.82 -10.31
N MET A 378 7.32 -32.86 -11.15
CA MET A 378 6.34 -33.93 -11.04
C MET A 378 6.92 -35.28 -11.41
N VAL A 379 6.49 -36.32 -10.68
CA VAL A 379 6.82 -37.73 -10.94
C VAL A 379 5.55 -38.56 -10.99
N LYS A 380 5.57 -39.65 -11.75
CA LYS A 380 4.38 -40.49 -11.93
C LYS A 380 4.06 -41.31 -10.67
N ILE A 381 2.79 -41.33 -10.28
CA ILE A 381 2.24 -42.22 -9.25
C ILE A 381 1.00 -42.95 -9.79
N PRO A 382 0.82 -44.25 -9.54
CA PRO A 382 1.72 -45.15 -8.82
C PRO A 382 2.82 -45.74 -9.71
N SER A 383 3.89 -46.23 -9.06
CA SER A 383 4.83 -47.14 -9.70
C SER A 383 4.16 -48.50 -9.97
N LYS A 384 4.70 -49.28 -10.92
CA LYS A 384 4.19 -50.64 -11.19
C LYS A 384 4.21 -51.55 -9.94
N ALA A 385 5.14 -51.33 -9.02
CA ALA A 385 5.25 -52.09 -7.78
C ALA A 385 4.20 -51.68 -6.74
N SER A 386 3.88 -50.38 -6.65
CA SER A 386 2.96 -49.83 -5.65
C SER A 386 1.49 -49.82 -6.10
N ALA A 387 1.22 -49.95 -7.40
CA ALA A 387 -0.14 -49.94 -7.97
C ALA A 387 -1.08 -50.95 -7.28
N LYS A 388 -0.66 -52.22 -7.22
CA LYS A 388 -1.46 -53.30 -6.61
C LYS A 388 -1.69 -53.12 -5.11
N TYR A 389 -0.71 -52.52 -4.42
CA TYR A 389 -0.82 -52.22 -3.00
C TYR A 389 -1.87 -51.12 -2.75
N LEU A 390 -1.81 -50.02 -3.49
CA LEU A 390 -2.75 -48.90 -3.35
C LEU A 390 -4.17 -49.31 -3.71
N ALA A 391 -4.34 -50.06 -4.81
CA ALA A 391 -5.62 -50.62 -5.22
C ALA A 391 -6.26 -51.44 -4.09
N LYS A 392 -5.49 -52.32 -3.44
CA LYS A 392 -5.98 -53.13 -2.31
C LYS A 392 -6.20 -52.32 -1.04
N LYS A 393 -5.34 -51.34 -0.74
CA LYS A 393 -5.42 -50.50 0.47
C LYS A 393 -6.70 -49.67 0.49
N PHE A 394 -7.06 -49.09 -0.65
CA PHE A 394 -8.23 -48.21 -0.79
C PHE A 394 -9.46 -48.91 -1.40
N ASN A 395 -9.37 -50.21 -1.67
CA ASN A 395 -10.44 -51.01 -2.27
C ASN A 395 -10.95 -50.42 -3.62
N LYS A 396 -10.02 -50.06 -4.50
CA LYS A 396 -10.27 -49.46 -5.82
C LYS A 396 -9.53 -50.24 -6.91
N SER A 397 -9.89 -50.04 -8.18
CA SER A 397 -9.21 -50.67 -9.32
C SER A 397 -7.86 -49.99 -9.59
N GLU A 398 -6.92 -50.71 -10.22
CA GLU A 398 -5.61 -50.12 -10.58
C GLU A 398 -5.76 -48.94 -11.54
N GLN A 399 -6.76 -48.97 -12.42
CA GLN A 399 -7.09 -47.86 -13.32
C GLN A 399 -7.57 -46.63 -12.52
N TYR A 400 -8.47 -46.83 -11.56
CA TYR A 400 -8.96 -45.76 -10.69
C TYR A 400 -7.81 -45.05 -9.97
N ILE A 401 -6.82 -45.81 -9.47
CA ILE A 401 -5.67 -45.22 -8.79
C ILE A 401 -4.87 -44.29 -9.71
N GLY A 402 -4.68 -44.66 -10.98
CA GLY A 402 -3.94 -43.83 -11.94
C GLY A 402 -4.70 -42.58 -12.38
N GLU A 403 -6.03 -42.62 -12.37
CA GLU A 403 -6.89 -41.53 -12.85
C GLU A 403 -7.33 -40.59 -11.70
N ASN A 404 -7.37 -41.04 -10.45
CA ASN A 404 -7.95 -40.25 -9.35
C ASN A 404 -6.96 -39.84 -8.27
N ILE A 405 -5.88 -40.59 -8.06
CA ILE A 405 -4.96 -40.32 -6.94
C ILE A 405 -3.90 -39.32 -7.37
N LEU A 406 -3.71 -38.29 -6.57
CA LEU A 406 -2.58 -37.37 -6.66
C LEU A 406 -1.87 -37.25 -5.32
N VAL A 407 -0.60 -36.89 -5.38
CA VAL A 407 0.16 -36.50 -4.20
C VAL A 407 0.69 -35.08 -4.42
N LEU A 408 0.53 -34.23 -3.42
CA LEU A 408 1.01 -32.86 -3.43
C LEU A 408 1.98 -32.67 -2.28
N ASP A 409 3.18 -32.21 -2.60
CA ASP A 409 4.27 -31.99 -1.64
C ASP A 409 4.73 -30.53 -1.74
N ILE A 410 4.45 -29.74 -0.71
CA ILE A 410 4.76 -28.30 -0.63
C ILE A 410 5.77 -28.08 0.47
N PHE A 411 6.94 -27.57 0.13
CA PHE A 411 8.05 -27.37 1.05
C PHE A 411 8.88 -26.15 0.67
N PHE A 412 9.71 -25.66 1.58
CA PHE A 412 10.72 -24.65 1.27
C PHE A 412 12.01 -25.33 0.78
N GLU A 413 12.61 -24.80 -0.28
CA GLU A 413 13.88 -25.34 -0.80
C GLU A 413 15.00 -25.20 0.24
N VAL A 414 15.18 -23.97 0.74
CA VAL A 414 16.13 -23.60 1.79
C VAL A 414 15.40 -22.70 2.79
N LEU A 415 15.90 -22.61 4.03
CA LEU A 415 15.39 -21.66 5.02
C LEU A 415 16.02 -20.27 4.84
N ASN A 416 15.73 -19.65 3.73
CA ASN A 416 16.05 -18.26 3.44
C ASN A 416 14.78 -17.56 3.00
N TYR A 417 14.74 -16.26 3.23
CA TYR A 417 13.74 -15.40 2.61
C TYR A 417 14.45 -14.32 1.82
N GLU A 418 13.89 -14.01 0.67
CA GLU A 418 14.36 -12.91 -0.16
C GLU A 418 13.63 -11.64 0.28
N THR A 419 14.37 -10.55 0.50
CA THR A 419 13.79 -9.23 0.73
C THR A 419 14.03 -8.34 -0.47
N ILE A 420 12.95 -7.85 -1.07
CA ILE A 420 12.98 -6.92 -2.19
C ILE A 420 12.41 -5.60 -1.69
N GLU A 421 13.28 -4.65 -1.34
CA GLU A 421 12.90 -3.38 -0.73
C GLU A 421 13.20 -2.21 -1.66
N GLN A 422 12.22 -1.32 -1.86
CA GLN A 422 12.43 -0.02 -2.47
C GLN A 422 13.03 0.94 -1.44
N LYS A 423 14.25 1.43 -1.72
CA LYS A 423 14.95 2.45 -0.94
C LYS A 423 14.92 3.79 -1.67
N LYS A 424 14.77 4.87 -0.91
CA LYS A 424 14.88 6.24 -1.45
C LYS A 424 16.30 6.42 -1.96
N ALA A 425 16.45 6.71 -3.26
CA ALA A 425 17.76 6.88 -3.87
C ALA A 425 18.43 8.19 -3.42
N TYR A 426 17.60 9.18 -3.11
CA TYR A 426 18.06 10.50 -2.70
C TYR A 426 17.16 11.06 -1.60
N GLU A 427 17.75 11.32 -0.45
CA GLU A 427 17.07 11.89 0.72
C GLU A 427 17.42 13.36 0.91
N ILE A 428 16.67 14.05 1.77
CA ILE A 428 16.90 15.46 2.08
C ILE A 428 18.31 15.71 2.65
N ALA A 429 18.84 14.74 3.41
CA ALA A 429 20.21 14.80 3.93
C ALA A 429 21.25 14.80 2.80
N GLY A 430 21.01 13.99 1.74
CA GLY A 430 21.85 13.98 0.53
C GLY A 430 21.77 15.30 -0.22
N LEU A 431 20.56 15.87 -0.37
CA LEU A 431 20.35 17.18 -1.01
C LEU A 431 21.12 18.30 -0.30
N LEU A 432 20.98 18.39 1.03
CA LEU A 432 21.67 19.41 1.82
C LEU A 432 23.19 19.21 1.81
N GLY A 433 23.66 17.96 1.82
CA GLY A 433 25.07 17.61 1.69
C GLY A 433 25.67 18.06 0.36
N ASP A 434 25.00 17.76 -0.76
CA ASP A 434 25.48 18.12 -2.10
C ASP A 434 25.43 19.63 -2.35
N ILE A 435 24.34 20.31 -1.98
CA ILE A 435 24.23 21.77 -2.09
C ILE A 435 25.27 22.44 -1.20
N GLY A 436 25.37 22.03 0.07
CA GLY A 436 26.34 22.59 1.01
C GLY A 436 27.79 22.38 0.55
N GLY A 437 28.11 21.19 0.05
CA GLY A 437 29.43 20.87 -0.50
C GLY A 437 29.78 21.71 -1.72
N GLN A 438 28.84 21.89 -2.66
CA GLN A 438 29.04 22.72 -3.84
C GLN A 438 29.14 24.21 -3.50
N MET A 439 28.28 24.72 -2.62
CA MET A 439 28.34 26.11 -2.13
C MET A 439 29.69 26.43 -1.47
N GLY A 440 30.18 25.50 -0.64
CA GLY A 440 31.49 25.59 -0.01
C GLY A 440 32.65 25.53 -1.03
N LEU A 441 32.57 24.65 -2.03
CA LEU A 441 33.62 24.48 -3.04
C LEU A 441 33.75 25.68 -4.00
N PHE A 442 32.63 26.17 -4.54
CA PHE A 442 32.64 27.18 -5.61
C PHE A 442 32.80 28.62 -5.10
N ILE A 443 32.17 28.94 -3.97
CA ILE A 443 32.07 30.31 -3.47
C ILE A 443 32.65 30.46 -2.05
N GLY A 444 32.78 29.35 -1.30
CA GLY A 444 33.12 29.40 0.11
C GLY A 444 31.98 29.87 0.99
N ALA A 445 30.74 29.79 0.49
CA ALA A 445 29.58 30.30 1.17
C ALA A 445 28.93 29.21 2.04
N SER A 446 28.36 29.65 3.16
CA SER A 446 27.43 28.86 3.97
C SER A 446 26.07 29.55 4.03
N ILE A 447 25.10 28.93 4.69
CA ILE A 447 23.80 29.57 4.99
C ILE A 447 24.03 30.89 5.76
N LEU A 448 25.02 30.94 6.66
CA LEU A 448 25.36 32.17 7.39
C LEU A 448 25.87 33.27 6.47
N THR A 449 26.63 32.92 5.43
CA THR A 449 27.10 33.88 4.41
C THR A 449 25.92 34.48 3.62
N VAL A 450 24.88 33.69 3.35
CA VAL A 450 23.65 34.18 2.69
C VAL A 450 22.89 35.13 3.61
N LEU A 451 22.80 34.82 4.92
CA LEU A 451 22.19 35.71 5.90
C LEU A 451 22.98 37.03 6.05
N GLU A 452 24.31 36.96 6.01
CA GLU A 452 25.20 38.13 6.02
C GLU A 452 24.93 39.07 4.82
N LEU A 453 24.72 38.50 3.63
CA LEU A 453 24.33 39.26 2.43
C LEU A 453 22.95 39.91 2.59
N PHE A 454 21.99 39.21 3.20
CA PHE A 454 20.65 39.76 3.43
C PHE A 454 20.66 40.90 4.47
N ASP A 455 21.47 40.79 5.52
CA ASP A 455 21.61 41.83 6.53
C ASP A 455 22.19 43.13 5.93
N TYR A 456 23.27 43.00 5.16
CA TYR A 456 23.83 44.14 4.42
C TYR A 456 22.83 44.73 3.40
N ALA A 457 22.11 43.88 2.66
CA ALA A 457 21.07 44.35 1.74
C ALA A 457 19.95 45.09 2.47
N TYR A 458 19.55 44.61 3.65
CA TYR A 458 18.55 45.25 4.50
C TYR A 458 19.02 46.61 5.01
N GLU A 459 20.25 46.74 5.50
CA GLU A 459 20.83 48.03 5.92
C GLU A 459 20.85 49.06 4.78
N VAL A 460 21.27 48.63 3.59
CA VAL A 460 21.31 49.48 2.39
C VAL A 460 19.90 49.90 1.96
N LEU A 461 18.92 48.98 1.99
CA LEU A 461 17.52 49.26 1.67
C LEU A 461 16.90 50.24 2.68
N LYS A 462 17.11 50.00 3.98
CA LYS A 462 16.68 50.89 5.07
C LYS A 462 17.23 52.30 4.88
N HIS A 463 18.53 52.43 4.58
CA HIS A 463 19.14 53.73 4.32
C HIS A 463 18.58 54.44 3.08
N LYS A 464 18.37 53.71 1.96
CA LYS A 464 17.76 54.27 0.74
C LYS A 464 16.30 54.70 0.95
N LEU A 465 15.51 53.94 1.71
CA LEU A 465 14.13 54.28 2.06
C LEU A 465 14.07 55.48 3.02
N CYS A 466 14.94 55.55 4.03
CA CYS A 466 15.07 56.71 4.91
C CYS A 466 15.50 57.98 4.14
N ARG A 467 16.38 57.86 3.14
CA ARG A 467 16.79 58.98 2.28
C ARG A 467 15.67 59.46 1.36
N ARG A 468 14.85 58.55 0.81
CA ARG A 468 13.63 58.91 0.05
C ARG A 468 12.57 59.59 0.94
N GLY A 469 12.39 59.12 2.17
CA GLY A 469 11.52 59.76 3.17
C GLY A 469 12.02 61.15 3.62
N LYS A 470 13.35 61.36 3.71
CA LYS A 470 13.96 62.67 3.98
C LYS A 470 13.90 63.62 2.77
N CYS A 471 14.11 63.14 1.53
CA CYS A 471 13.91 63.96 0.32
C CYS A 471 12.46 64.43 0.14
N GLN A 472 11.45 63.66 0.56
CA GLN A 472 10.06 64.14 0.57
C GLN A 472 9.81 65.23 1.64
N LYS A 473 10.53 65.21 2.77
CA LYS A 473 10.46 66.29 3.77
C LYS A 473 11.21 67.56 3.32
N GLU A 474 12.31 67.44 2.57
CA GLU A 474 13.03 68.60 2.02
C GLU A 474 12.31 69.24 0.82
N ALA A 475 11.64 68.46 -0.03
CA ALA A 475 10.83 68.99 -1.14
C ALA A 475 9.65 69.84 -0.64
N LYS A 476 9.09 69.56 0.56
CA LYS A 476 8.08 70.41 1.20
C LYS A 476 8.65 71.67 1.87
N ARG A 477 9.92 71.69 2.26
CA ARG A 477 10.57 72.87 2.87
C ARG A 477 11.10 73.88 1.84
N SER A 478 11.49 73.43 0.64
CA SER A 478 12.05 74.29 -0.42
C SER A 478 11.02 75.18 -1.15
N SER A 479 9.72 74.85 -1.08
CA SER A 479 8.66 75.64 -1.75
C SER A 479 8.10 76.82 -0.93
N ALA A 480 8.61 77.06 0.28
CA ALA A 480 8.10 78.09 1.18
C ALA A 480 8.98 79.36 1.27
N ASP A 481 10.11 79.43 0.57
CA ASP A 481 11.06 80.52 0.72
C ASP A 481 11.26 81.31 -0.59
N LYS A 482 10.20 82.02 -1.01
CA LYS A 482 10.29 83.16 -1.94
C LYS A 482 9.23 84.22 -1.58
N GLY A 483 9.71 85.26 -0.90
CA GLY A 483 9.16 86.62 -0.95
C GLY A 483 8.18 86.98 0.16
N VAL A 484 8.54 87.99 0.97
CA VAL A 484 7.85 89.28 1.09
C VAL A 484 8.69 90.21 1.97
N ALA A 485 8.80 91.47 1.52
CA ALA A 485 9.59 92.54 2.13
C ALA A 485 8.81 93.32 3.21
N LEU A 486 9.57 93.79 4.20
CA LEU A 486 9.45 95.00 5.05
C LEU A 486 8.07 95.51 5.50
N SER A 487 7.88 95.60 6.83
CA SER A 487 7.43 96.85 7.49
C SER A 487 7.85 96.87 8.97
N LEU A 488 8.28 98.04 9.44
CA LEU A 488 8.60 98.38 10.83
C LEU A 488 7.37 98.88 11.59
N ASP A 489 7.47 98.78 12.92
CA ASP A 489 6.73 99.43 14.02
C ASP A 489 5.23 99.19 14.20
N ASP A 490 4.84 98.64 15.35
CA ASP A 490 4.05 99.42 16.30
C ASP A 490 4.00 98.86 17.74
N VAL A 491 3.73 99.79 18.65
CA VAL A 491 3.89 99.75 20.11
C VAL A 491 2.57 99.41 20.83
N LYS A 492 2.69 98.84 22.05
CA LYS A 492 1.77 98.90 23.23
C LYS A 492 0.59 97.91 23.41
N ARG A 493 0.59 97.36 24.65
CA ARG A 493 -0.49 97.23 25.67
C ARG A 493 -1.16 95.85 25.93
N HIS A 494 -0.81 95.31 27.11
CA HIS A 494 -1.61 94.76 28.23
C HIS A 494 -2.73 93.70 28.05
N ASN A 495 -2.53 92.57 28.77
CA ASN A 495 -3.41 91.65 29.56
C ASN A 495 -4.87 92.08 29.89
N PRO A 496 -5.82 91.21 30.38
CA PRO A 496 -5.63 89.91 31.09
C PRO A 496 -6.69 88.76 30.86
N CYS A 497 -6.39 87.61 31.49
CA CYS A 497 -7.25 86.58 32.13
C CYS A 497 -8.65 86.20 31.61
N GLU A 498 -8.88 84.89 31.44
CA GLU A 498 -9.68 83.96 32.30
C GLU A 498 -9.74 82.59 31.57
N SER A 499 -10.03 81.42 32.12
CA SER A 499 -9.96 80.76 33.42
C SER A 499 -10.84 79.49 33.28
N LEU A 500 -10.48 78.42 33.98
CA LEU A 500 -11.31 77.30 34.45
C LEU A 500 -11.46 76.00 33.63
N ARG A 501 -10.83 74.98 34.26
CA ARG A 501 -11.30 73.62 34.60
C ARG A 501 -11.03 72.50 33.57
N GLY A 502 -10.41 71.38 33.95
CA GLY A 502 -10.12 70.83 35.28
C GLY A 502 -8.94 69.84 35.32
N HIS A 503 -8.23 69.85 36.46
CA HIS A 503 -7.21 68.92 36.97
C HIS A 503 -7.82 67.58 37.45
N PRO A 504 -7.10 66.67 38.17
CA PRO A 504 -5.65 66.38 38.32
C PRO A 504 -5.30 64.89 38.02
N ALA A 505 -4.08 64.49 37.62
CA ALA A 505 -2.79 64.33 38.33
C ALA A 505 -2.61 63.01 39.13
N GLY A 506 -1.37 62.48 39.14
CA GLY A 506 -0.85 61.48 40.09
C GLY A 506 -0.27 60.22 39.43
N MET A 507 0.98 60.13 38.99
CA MET A 507 2.26 60.05 39.75
C MET A 507 2.41 58.78 40.63
N THR A 508 3.23 57.85 40.13
CA THR A 508 4.42 57.22 40.79
C THR A 508 4.35 56.14 41.90
N TYR A 509 5.33 55.21 41.74
CA TYR A 509 6.13 54.41 42.69
C TYR A 509 5.78 52.93 43.05
N ALA A 510 6.63 52.05 42.48
CA ALA A 510 7.50 51.01 43.06
C ALA A 510 7.10 50.11 44.27
N ALA A 511 7.47 48.82 44.11
CA ALA A 511 8.25 47.96 45.02
C ALA A 511 7.58 46.64 45.51
N ASN A 512 8.27 45.54 45.20
CA ASN A 512 8.46 44.26 45.91
C ASN A 512 7.31 43.62 46.71
N ILE A 513 7.04 42.33 46.44
CA ILE A 513 6.84 41.26 47.44
C ILE A 513 6.96 39.89 46.75
N LEU A 514 7.86 39.05 47.24
CA LEU A 514 7.85 37.57 47.14
C LEU A 514 7.38 37.03 48.51
N PRO A 515 6.79 35.82 48.59
CA PRO A 515 7.57 34.71 49.17
C PRO A 515 7.29 33.28 48.63
N HIS A 516 8.37 32.50 48.59
CA HIS A 516 8.58 31.08 48.94
C HIS A 516 7.44 30.01 48.97
N HIS A 517 7.62 28.97 48.13
CA HIS A 517 7.85 27.51 48.40
C HIS A 517 6.89 26.69 49.32
N PRO A 518 6.67 25.36 49.07
CA PRO A 518 7.74 24.35 49.15
C PRO A 518 7.70 23.15 48.18
N ALA A 519 8.80 22.40 48.23
CA ALA A 519 9.19 21.22 47.47
C ALA A 519 9.07 19.92 48.27
N ARG A 520 9.00 18.78 47.55
CA ARG A 520 9.59 17.45 47.85
C ARG A 520 9.16 16.52 46.70
N GLY A 521 10.06 15.97 45.89
CA GLY A 521 11.13 15.01 46.21
C GLY A 521 10.67 13.66 45.63
N THR A 522 11.45 12.82 44.95
CA THR A 522 12.90 12.58 44.93
C THR A 522 13.18 11.51 43.86
N PHE A 523 14.40 11.54 43.28
CA PHE A 523 15.23 10.38 42.86
C PHE A 523 14.71 9.52 41.69
N GLU A 524 15.52 9.09 40.70
CA GLU A 524 16.97 8.86 40.68
C GLU A 524 17.47 8.78 39.21
N ASP A 525 18.69 9.25 38.99
CA ASP A 525 19.48 9.17 37.76
C ASP A 525 19.91 7.73 37.41
N PHE A 526 20.09 7.43 36.12
CA PHE A 526 21.40 7.19 35.47
C PHE A 526 21.26 6.36 34.18
N THR A 527 21.96 6.87 33.18
CA THR A 527 22.31 6.30 31.87
C THR A 527 23.03 4.96 31.94
N CYS A 528 22.71 4.05 31.01
CA CYS A 528 23.67 3.28 30.20
C CYS A 528 22.96 2.60 29.03
#